data_AF-A0A4Q4KEZ8-F1
#
_entry.id   AF-A0A4Q4KEZ8-F1
#
_cell.length_a   1.000
_cell.length_b   1.000
_cell.length_c   1.000
_cell.angle_alpha   90.00
_cell.angle_beta   90.00
_cell.angle_gamma   90.00
#
_symmetry.space_group_name_H-M   'P 1'
#
loop_
_entity.id
_entity.type
_entity.pdbx_description
1 polymer ?
#
loop_
_entity_poly.entity_id
_entity_poly.type
_entity_poly.pdbx_seq_one_letter_code
_entity_poly.pdbx_strand_id
1 'polypeptide(L)'
;MKKLIVAVFICFAGYSYAQEELTRILFVLDASNSMNKKWGNESRFVTAKRIVSNSVDSLRGIPNLEIALRVYGHQSPITASYQDCADTKLEVPFAKNNHDAVLNKIRTIRAKGTTPIARSLEQAADDFPDKTSRNVIILITDGIEACDDEPCVIADKLRAKGITISPFVIGLGMDMSYLSHFDCYGNYKSAEDPQAFEAVLKNVVNKALVNTTVQINLNTTSGKPLETDVTLFLYESGTKNLKYSYVHTLNEAKLPDTLVLDPSIPYDLVAKTLPEQVKTGIKILRNTHNTVELPTPQGQIKVVFNQPSRYDYVDVRVMEKGKTNTLNVQKFNATQEYIVGEYELEVLTLPRRYKTIKVSQSALNTVSIDAPGVANFSAYKIVTAQVFEVKENNEFEWVCDLLENTLSNTFILQPGKYKVVYRQKDLKSTSYTKQKDFNVYSNKTVTINL
;
A
#
# COMPACT_ATOMS: atom_id res chain seq x y z
N MET A 1 0.98 -64.48 -48.03
CA MET A 1 1.20 -64.26 -46.59
C MET A 1 2.29 -63.21 -46.39
N LYS A 2 1.93 -61.94 -46.18
CA LYS A 2 2.88 -60.87 -45.80
C LYS A 2 2.53 -60.46 -44.37
N LYS A 3 3.45 -60.71 -43.43
CA LYS A 3 3.29 -60.37 -42.00
C LYS A 3 3.60 -58.89 -41.81
N LEU A 4 2.65 -58.16 -41.23
CA LEU A 4 2.79 -56.78 -40.80
C LEU A 4 3.38 -56.78 -39.38
N ILE A 5 4.57 -56.21 -39.21
CA ILE A 5 5.19 -55.99 -37.89
C ILE A 5 4.86 -54.56 -37.47
N VAL A 6 4.08 -54.40 -36.41
CA VAL A 6 3.80 -53.11 -35.78
C VAL A 6 4.78 -52.94 -34.61
N ALA A 7 5.68 -51.97 -34.72
CA ALA A 7 6.56 -51.56 -33.63
C ALA A 7 5.84 -50.55 -32.74
N VAL A 8 5.64 -50.89 -31.47
CA VAL A 8 5.06 -50.00 -30.45
C VAL A 8 6.19 -49.18 -29.83
N PHE A 9 6.20 -47.88 -30.08
CA PHE A 9 7.09 -46.92 -29.42
C PHE A 9 6.47 -46.52 -28.07
N ILE A 10 7.04 -47.01 -26.97
CA ILE A 10 6.68 -46.57 -25.61
C ILE A 10 7.52 -45.34 -25.29
N CYS A 11 6.91 -44.15 -25.38
CA CYS A 11 7.50 -42.92 -24.83
C CYS A 11 7.42 -42.97 -23.30
N PHE A 12 8.54 -43.25 -22.64
CA PHE A 12 8.71 -42.94 -21.22
C PHE A 12 8.82 -41.42 -21.07
N ALA A 13 7.72 -40.78 -20.68
CA ALA A 13 7.76 -39.42 -20.17
C ALA A 13 8.46 -39.43 -18.80
N GLY A 14 9.75 -39.07 -18.78
CA GLY A 14 10.47 -38.81 -17.55
C GLY A 14 9.85 -37.61 -16.85
N TYR A 15 9.17 -37.83 -15.73
CA TYR A 15 8.86 -36.76 -14.78
C TYR A 15 10.18 -36.25 -14.20
N SER A 16 10.70 -35.15 -14.76
CA SER A 16 11.71 -34.36 -14.06
C SER A 16 11.05 -33.70 -12.88
N TYR A 17 11.13 -34.33 -11.71
CA TYR A 17 10.93 -33.62 -10.44
C TYR A 17 11.99 -32.51 -10.38
N ALA A 18 11.57 -31.26 -10.44
CA ALA A 18 12.43 -30.14 -10.10
C ALA A 18 12.83 -30.31 -8.63
N GLN A 19 14.04 -30.80 -8.40
CA GLN A 19 14.63 -30.94 -7.08
C GLN A 19 14.77 -29.53 -6.49
N GLU A 20 14.23 -29.29 -5.30
CA GLU A 20 14.43 -28.02 -4.58
C GLU A 20 15.93 -27.75 -4.45
N GLU A 21 16.38 -26.63 -5.01
CA GLU A 21 17.77 -26.19 -4.98
C GLU A 21 18.16 -25.85 -3.53
N LEU A 22 19.30 -26.38 -3.08
CA LEU A 22 19.85 -26.11 -1.75
C LEU A 22 20.08 -24.59 -1.60
N THR A 23 19.50 -24.00 -0.56
CA THR A 23 19.75 -22.60 -0.19
C THR A 23 20.75 -22.54 0.95
N ARG A 24 21.74 -21.66 0.83
CA ARG A 24 22.78 -21.42 1.83
C ARG A 24 22.73 -19.99 2.32
N ILE A 25 22.47 -19.80 3.61
CA ILE A 25 22.45 -18.47 4.24
C ILE A 25 23.68 -18.31 5.14
N LEU A 26 24.61 -17.44 4.75
CA LEU A 26 25.72 -17.02 5.59
C LEU A 26 25.32 -15.75 6.35
N PHE A 27 25.19 -15.84 7.67
CA PHE A 27 25.07 -14.67 8.53
C PHE A 27 26.46 -14.07 8.75
N VAL A 28 26.64 -12.80 8.38
CA VAL A 28 27.85 -12.03 8.66
C VAL A 28 27.50 -10.98 9.72
N LEU A 29 27.96 -11.20 10.95
CA LEU A 29 27.60 -10.39 12.12
C LEU A 29 28.72 -9.43 12.51
N ASP A 30 28.38 -8.14 12.59
CA ASP A 30 29.24 -7.10 13.15
C ASP A 30 29.35 -7.21 14.68
N ALA A 31 30.57 -7.41 15.14
CA ALA A 31 30.94 -7.36 16.55
C ALA A 31 32.04 -6.32 16.80
N SER A 32 32.10 -5.26 16.00
CA SER A 32 32.99 -4.12 16.23
C SER A 32 32.58 -3.32 17.47
N ASN A 33 33.49 -2.49 17.99
CA ASN A 33 33.25 -1.70 19.19
C ASN A 33 32.09 -0.69 19.03
N SER A 34 31.75 -0.22 17.81
CA SER A 34 30.60 0.67 17.58
C SER A 34 29.28 0.02 17.98
N MET A 35 29.17 -1.31 17.84
CA MET A 35 27.99 -2.09 18.21
C MET A 35 27.70 -2.09 19.72
N ASN A 36 28.63 -1.63 20.56
CA ASN A 36 28.40 -1.42 21.99
C ASN A 36 27.56 -0.16 22.30
N LYS A 37 27.32 0.71 21.32
CA LYS A 37 26.45 1.89 21.48
C LYS A 37 25.01 1.46 21.78
N LYS A 38 24.29 2.30 22.53
CA LYS A 38 22.88 2.07 22.85
C LYS A 38 21.98 2.22 21.64
N TRP A 39 20.92 1.42 21.60
CA TRP A 39 19.82 1.53 20.66
C TRP A 39 18.53 1.15 21.39
N GLY A 40 17.74 2.17 21.75
CA GLY A 40 16.69 2.03 22.75
C GLY A 40 17.27 1.73 24.13
N ASN A 41 16.79 0.65 24.76
CA ASN A 41 17.13 0.28 26.15
C ASN A 41 18.37 -0.63 26.26
N GLU A 42 18.84 -1.23 25.16
CA GLU A 42 19.96 -2.17 25.13
C GLU A 42 21.05 -1.70 24.15
N SER A 43 22.19 -2.38 24.06
CA SER A 43 23.19 -2.07 23.02
C SER A 43 22.77 -2.65 21.67
N ARG A 44 23.21 -2.02 20.58
CA ARG A 44 22.99 -2.51 19.19
C ARG A 44 23.38 -3.97 19.06
N PHE A 45 24.51 -4.36 19.65
CA PHE A 45 24.99 -5.73 19.64
C PHE A 45 24.08 -6.71 20.38
N VAL A 46 23.55 -6.33 21.56
CA VAL A 46 22.62 -7.20 22.31
C VAL A 46 21.33 -7.42 21.52
N THR A 47 20.79 -6.34 20.95
CA THR A 47 19.61 -6.40 20.08
C THR A 47 19.87 -7.26 18.84
N ALA A 48 20.99 -7.04 18.13
CA ALA A 48 21.38 -7.81 16.96
C ALA A 48 21.50 -9.31 17.28
N LYS A 49 22.17 -9.67 18.38
CA LYS A 49 22.28 -11.08 18.82
C LYS A 49 20.93 -11.72 19.04
N ARG A 50 20.00 -11.03 19.72
CA ARG A 50 18.65 -11.54 19.98
C ARG A 50 17.91 -11.79 18.66
N ILE A 51 17.92 -10.83 17.74
CA ILE A 51 17.11 -10.91 16.53
C ILE A 51 17.70 -11.88 15.50
N VAL A 52 19.03 -11.94 15.38
CA VAL A 52 19.70 -12.99 14.59
C VAL A 52 19.42 -14.37 15.20
N SER A 53 19.44 -14.51 16.53
CA SER A 53 19.10 -15.77 17.19
C SER A 53 17.65 -16.19 16.91
N ASN A 54 16.68 -15.27 17.02
CA ASN A 54 15.29 -15.55 16.67
C ASN A 54 15.14 -15.96 15.19
N SER A 55 15.89 -15.32 14.30
CA SER A 55 15.87 -15.63 12.87
C SER A 55 16.43 -17.03 12.61
N VAL A 56 17.60 -17.36 13.17
CA VAL A 56 18.18 -18.71 13.11
C VAL A 56 17.22 -19.75 13.66
N ASP A 57 16.55 -19.47 14.78
CA ASP A 57 15.60 -20.42 15.37
C ASP A 57 14.36 -20.63 14.48
N SER A 58 13.86 -19.59 13.82
CA SER A 58 12.73 -19.68 12.89
C SER A 58 13.04 -20.40 11.57
N LEU A 59 14.32 -20.60 11.26
CA LEU A 59 14.77 -21.36 10.08
C LEU A 59 14.75 -22.88 10.29
N ARG A 60 14.47 -23.36 11.50
CA ARG A 60 14.42 -24.79 11.80
C ARG A 60 13.34 -25.51 11.00
N GLY A 61 13.66 -26.72 10.54
CA GLY A 61 12.72 -27.60 9.84
C GLY A 61 12.46 -27.24 8.38
N ILE A 62 13.11 -26.20 7.85
CA ILE A 62 13.03 -25.86 6.43
C ILE A 62 13.89 -26.86 5.64
N PRO A 63 13.31 -27.58 4.66
CA PRO A 63 14.06 -28.51 3.83
C PRO A 63 15.05 -27.76 2.94
N ASN A 64 16.16 -28.42 2.57
CA ASN A 64 17.14 -27.88 1.61
C ASN A 64 17.71 -26.51 2.01
N LEU A 65 17.92 -26.29 3.32
CA LEU A 65 18.56 -25.10 3.87
C LEU A 65 19.80 -25.47 4.69
N GLU A 66 20.90 -24.78 4.42
CA GLU A 66 22.11 -24.78 5.26
C GLU A 66 22.41 -23.34 5.70
N ILE A 67 22.87 -23.18 6.93
CA ILE A 67 23.25 -21.86 7.46
C ILE A 67 24.69 -21.87 7.95
N ALA A 68 25.31 -20.69 8.02
CA ALA A 68 26.65 -20.51 8.58
C ALA A 68 26.75 -19.16 9.30
N LEU A 69 27.78 -19.00 10.11
CA LEU A 69 28.05 -17.77 10.86
C LEU A 69 29.50 -17.34 10.70
N ARG A 70 29.69 -16.18 10.08
CA ARG A 70 30.94 -15.41 10.09
C ARG A 70 30.77 -14.18 10.95
N VAL A 71 31.80 -13.82 11.69
CA VAL A 71 31.80 -12.67 12.60
C VAL A 71 33.08 -11.90 12.41
N TYR A 72 32.99 -10.58 12.49
CA TYR A 72 34.14 -9.69 12.43
C TYR A 72 34.18 -8.72 13.62
N GLY A 73 35.38 -8.30 14.00
CA GLY A 73 35.62 -7.39 15.11
C GLY A 73 35.47 -8.02 16.51
N HIS A 74 35.33 -9.34 16.63
CA HIS A 74 35.16 -10.00 17.95
C HIS A 74 36.46 -10.59 18.53
N GLN A 75 37.52 -10.73 17.72
CA GLN A 75 38.75 -11.40 18.14
C GLN A 75 39.67 -10.43 18.89
N SER A 76 39.88 -9.24 18.35
CA SER A 76 40.89 -8.28 18.80
C SER A 76 40.22 -6.99 19.31
N PRO A 77 40.61 -6.44 20.48
CA PRO A 77 40.10 -5.15 20.93
C PRO A 77 40.71 -4.00 20.12
N ILE A 78 39.89 -3.00 19.77
CA ILE A 78 40.37 -1.76 19.16
C ILE A 78 40.97 -0.83 20.23
N THR A 79 42.11 -0.20 19.93
CA THR A 79 42.72 0.82 20.80
C THR A 79 43.16 2.03 19.97
N ALA A 80 43.53 3.13 20.62
CA ALA A 80 43.95 4.35 19.92
C ALA A 80 45.17 4.17 19.00
N SER A 81 45.98 3.13 19.22
CA SER A 81 47.18 2.83 18.44
C SER A 81 47.12 1.48 17.71
N TYR A 82 45.99 0.78 17.77
CA TYR A 82 45.86 -0.56 17.19
C TYR A 82 44.46 -0.82 16.63
N GLN A 83 44.46 -1.25 15.37
CA GLN A 83 43.28 -1.62 14.59
C GLN A 83 43.59 -2.90 13.82
N ASP A 84 42.79 -3.95 14.05
CA ASP A 84 42.95 -5.25 13.39
C ASP A 84 42.01 -5.36 12.19
N CYS A 85 42.50 -4.96 11.02
CA CYS A 85 41.75 -5.09 9.76
C CYS A 85 41.68 -6.53 9.24
N ALA A 86 42.29 -7.50 9.93
CA ALA A 86 42.18 -8.92 9.60
C ALA A 86 41.19 -9.66 10.53
N ASP A 87 40.55 -8.98 11.48
CA ASP A 87 39.61 -9.56 12.45
C ASP A 87 38.28 -9.96 11.80
N THR A 88 38.28 -11.10 11.12
CA THR A 88 37.10 -11.75 10.56
C THR A 88 37.30 -13.27 10.55
N LYS A 89 36.27 -14.00 10.97
CA LYS A 89 36.36 -15.46 11.10
C LYS A 89 35.04 -16.16 10.85
N LEU A 90 35.09 -17.24 10.08
CA LEU A 90 34.03 -18.24 10.00
C LEU A 90 33.98 -19.01 11.32
N GLU A 91 32.98 -18.68 12.14
CA GLU A 91 32.85 -19.24 13.49
C GLU A 91 32.01 -20.52 13.50
N VAL A 92 31.07 -20.64 12.57
CA VAL A 92 30.33 -21.88 12.32
C VAL A 92 30.23 -22.10 10.80
N PRO A 93 30.86 -23.14 10.24
CA PRO A 93 30.76 -23.45 8.81
C PRO A 93 29.39 -24.02 8.45
N PHE A 94 29.09 -24.03 7.15
CA PHE A 94 27.88 -24.67 6.63
C PHE A 94 27.84 -26.15 7.00
N ALA A 95 26.74 -26.57 7.60
CA ALA A 95 26.45 -27.96 7.88
C ALA A 95 24.94 -28.15 8.03
N LYS A 96 24.46 -29.38 7.79
CA LYS A 96 23.06 -29.75 8.02
C LYS A 96 22.74 -29.63 9.51
N ASN A 97 21.57 -29.09 9.83
CA ASN A 97 21.05 -28.97 11.20
C ASN A 97 21.99 -28.27 12.20
N ASN A 98 22.82 -27.31 11.75
CA ASN A 98 23.78 -26.62 12.61
C ASN A 98 23.22 -25.37 13.34
N HIS A 99 21.89 -25.20 13.36
CA HIS A 99 21.20 -24.11 14.07
C HIS A 99 21.65 -23.94 15.52
N ASP A 100 21.74 -25.05 16.28
CA ASP A 100 22.18 -24.99 17.68
C ASP A 100 23.64 -24.56 17.83
N ALA A 101 24.52 -24.93 16.90
CA ALA A 101 25.91 -24.49 16.89
C ALA A 101 26.01 -22.98 16.66
N VAL A 102 25.24 -22.44 15.70
CA VAL A 102 25.14 -21.00 15.43
C VAL A 102 24.61 -20.25 16.66
N LEU A 103 23.50 -20.70 17.26
CA LEU A 103 22.91 -20.07 18.44
C LEU A 103 23.87 -20.05 19.64
N ASN A 104 24.52 -21.18 19.92
CA ASN A 104 25.49 -21.27 21.01
C ASN A 104 26.68 -20.34 20.77
N LYS A 105 27.13 -20.22 19.52
CA LYS A 105 28.24 -19.34 19.18
C LYS A 105 27.87 -17.87 19.35
N ILE A 106 26.73 -17.43 18.83
CA ILE A 106 26.21 -16.06 18.98
C ILE A 106 26.18 -15.63 20.44
N ARG A 107 25.74 -16.51 21.35
CA ARG A 107 25.68 -16.23 22.79
C ARG A 107 27.05 -15.90 23.41
N THR A 108 28.12 -16.49 22.90
CA THR A 108 29.49 -16.31 23.44
C THR A 108 30.21 -15.06 22.91
N ILE A 109 29.77 -14.51 21.78
CA ILE A 109 30.46 -13.41 21.11
C ILE A 109 30.26 -12.11 21.89
N ARG A 110 31.32 -11.30 21.90
CA ARG A 110 31.34 -9.94 22.47
C ARG A 110 31.88 -8.98 21.42
N ALA A 111 31.33 -7.78 21.41
CA ALA A 111 31.76 -6.73 20.51
C ALA A 111 33.02 -6.02 21.03
N LYS A 112 34.10 -5.94 20.25
CA LYS A 112 35.43 -5.48 20.74
C LYS A 112 36.21 -4.60 19.78
N GLY A 113 36.19 -4.90 18.49
CA GLY A 113 37.25 -4.57 17.54
C GLY A 113 36.83 -3.59 16.46
N THR A 114 37.52 -3.67 15.33
CA THR A 114 37.33 -2.84 14.14
C THR A 114 36.23 -3.41 13.22
N THR A 115 35.79 -2.63 12.23
CA THR A 115 34.78 -2.98 11.21
C THR A 115 35.43 -3.28 9.83
N PRO A 116 36.01 -4.48 9.58
CA PRO A 116 36.56 -4.87 8.28
C PRO A 116 35.49 -5.56 7.39
N ILE A 117 34.56 -4.80 6.80
CA ILE A 117 33.43 -5.34 6.01
C ILE A 117 33.92 -5.95 4.70
N ALA A 118 34.74 -5.23 3.93
CA ALA A 118 35.27 -5.66 2.64
C ALA A 118 35.99 -6.99 2.75
N ARG A 119 36.91 -7.10 3.71
CA ARG A 119 37.66 -8.33 3.96
C ARG A 119 36.77 -9.48 4.46
N SER A 120 35.74 -9.17 5.23
CA SER A 120 34.76 -10.16 5.68
C SER A 120 33.92 -10.69 4.52
N LEU A 121 33.50 -9.82 3.61
CA LEU A 121 32.77 -10.20 2.39
C LEU A 121 33.66 -10.97 1.42
N GLU A 122 34.94 -10.60 1.31
CA GLU A 122 35.89 -11.30 0.46
C GLU A 122 36.08 -12.74 0.94
N GLN A 123 36.35 -12.94 2.24
CA GLN A 123 36.48 -14.29 2.81
C GLN A 123 35.16 -15.06 2.82
N ALA A 124 34.02 -14.36 2.98
CA ALA A 124 32.70 -14.98 2.88
C ALA A 124 32.46 -15.66 1.51
N ALA A 125 33.10 -15.18 0.44
CA ALA A 125 33.04 -15.83 -0.87
C ALA A 125 33.52 -17.28 -0.85
N ASP A 126 34.54 -17.56 -0.03
CA ASP A 126 35.23 -18.84 0.04
C ASP A 126 34.62 -19.76 1.12
N ASP A 127 33.70 -19.24 1.95
CA ASP A 127 32.96 -20.03 2.94
C ASP A 127 31.88 -20.91 2.28
N PHE A 128 31.41 -20.56 1.09
CA PHE A 128 30.38 -21.32 0.38
C PHE A 128 30.97 -22.59 -0.27
N PRO A 129 30.46 -23.80 0.04
CA PRO A 129 31.03 -25.06 -0.45
C PRO A 129 30.95 -25.26 -1.97
N ASP A 130 29.94 -24.70 -2.62
CA ASP A 130 29.75 -24.77 -4.07
C ASP A 130 29.06 -23.52 -4.62
N LYS A 131 29.10 -23.37 -5.94
CA LYS A 131 28.46 -22.28 -6.70
C LYS A 131 27.11 -22.69 -7.32
N THR A 132 26.69 -23.94 -7.12
CA THR A 132 25.48 -24.52 -7.72
C THR A 132 24.26 -24.38 -6.81
N SER A 133 24.48 -24.01 -5.56
CA SER A 133 23.45 -23.73 -4.57
C SER A 133 23.16 -22.22 -4.52
N ARG A 134 21.97 -21.86 -4.04
CA ARG A 134 21.61 -20.47 -3.83
C ARG A 134 22.33 -19.90 -2.62
N ASN A 135 23.39 -19.13 -2.87
CA ASN A 135 24.23 -18.56 -1.82
C ASN A 135 23.79 -17.14 -1.48
N VAL A 136 23.38 -16.92 -0.23
CA VAL A 136 22.92 -15.63 0.28
C VAL A 136 23.77 -15.22 1.49
N ILE A 137 24.29 -14.00 1.46
CA ILE A 137 24.94 -13.35 2.60
C ILE A 137 23.93 -12.39 3.22
N ILE A 138 23.65 -12.54 4.51
CA ILE A 138 22.93 -11.54 5.30
C ILE A 138 23.97 -10.82 6.15
N LEU A 139 24.29 -9.57 5.77
CA LEU A 139 25.26 -8.73 6.48
C LEU A 139 24.51 -7.89 7.52
N ILE A 140 24.89 -7.99 8.80
CA ILE A 140 24.32 -7.21 9.89
C ILE A 140 25.41 -6.28 10.43
N THR A 141 25.28 -4.97 10.23
CA THR A 141 26.29 -3.97 10.62
C THR A 141 25.67 -2.68 11.15
N ASP A 142 26.38 -1.87 11.95
CA ASP A 142 25.96 -0.54 12.37
C ASP A 142 26.84 0.61 11.86
N GLY A 143 27.79 0.30 10.98
CA GLY A 143 28.87 1.21 10.62
C GLY A 143 29.33 1.07 9.17
N ILE A 144 30.17 2.02 8.79
CA ILE A 144 30.89 2.05 7.52
C ILE A 144 32.18 1.24 7.70
N GLU A 145 32.71 0.75 6.59
CA GLU A 145 34.07 0.22 6.52
C GLU A 145 35.06 1.14 7.26
N ALA A 146 35.83 0.55 8.17
CA ALA A 146 36.84 1.28 8.94
C ALA A 146 38.28 1.05 8.44
N CYS A 147 38.47 0.16 7.47
CA CYS A 147 39.76 -0.20 6.87
C CYS A 147 39.89 0.33 5.43
N ASP A 148 41.10 0.32 4.86
CA ASP A 148 41.42 0.91 3.54
C ASP A 148 40.96 0.06 2.34
N ASP A 149 39.97 -0.82 2.51
CA ASP A 149 39.46 -1.69 1.45
C ASP A 149 38.15 -1.12 0.87
N GLU A 150 37.89 -1.35 -0.43
CA GLU A 150 36.66 -0.89 -1.09
C GLU A 150 35.59 -2.00 -1.11
N PRO A 151 34.56 -1.96 -0.23
CA PRO A 151 33.65 -3.10 -0.10
C PRO A 151 32.68 -3.21 -1.28
N CYS A 152 32.46 -2.13 -2.04
CA CYS A 152 31.67 -2.12 -3.28
C CYS A 152 32.28 -3.02 -4.36
N VAL A 153 33.60 -2.95 -4.54
CA VAL A 153 34.33 -3.78 -5.52
C VAL A 153 34.21 -5.27 -5.17
N ILE A 154 34.24 -5.59 -3.88
CA ILE A 154 34.06 -6.97 -3.41
C ILE A 154 32.62 -7.44 -3.60
N ALA A 155 31.63 -6.58 -3.34
CA ALA A 155 30.22 -6.89 -3.57
C ALA A 155 29.91 -7.19 -5.05
N ASP A 156 30.52 -6.44 -5.98
CA ASP A 156 30.42 -6.73 -7.42
C ASP A 156 31.00 -8.10 -7.77
N LYS A 157 32.17 -8.44 -7.22
CA LYS A 157 32.80 -9.76 -7.42
C LYS A 157 31.94 -10.90 -6.88
N LEU A 158 31.31 -10.71 -5.72
CA LEU A 158 30.40 -11.69 -5.12
C LEU A 158 29.14 -11.88 -5.97
N ARG A 159 28.53 -10.80 -6.46
CA ARG A 159 27.39 -10.86 -7.38
C ARG A 159 27.74 -11.57 -8.69
N ALA A 160 28.92 -11.31 -9.25
CA ALA A 160 29.43 -12.03 -10.42
C ALA A 160 29.66 -13.54 -10.17
N LYS A 161 29.89 -13.93 -8.90
CA LYS A 161 29.97 -15.34 -8.47
C LYS A 161 28.59 -15.96 -8.16
N GLY A 162 27.48 -15.24 -8.36
CA GLY A 162 26.12 -15.71 -8.06
C GLY A 162 25.72 -15.63 -6.59
N ILE A 163 26.50 -14.92 -5.76
CA ILE A 163 26.23 -14.74 -4.33
C ILE A 163 25.40 -13.46 -4.14
N THR A 164 24.22 -13.59 -3.54
CA THR A 164 23.36 -12.45 -3.23
C THR A 164 23.74 -11.87 -1.87
N ILE A 165 23.97 -10.56 -1.79
CA ILE A 165 24.25 -9.87 -0.52
C ILE A 165 23.01 -9.08 -0.12
N SER A 166 22.57 -9.25 1.12
CA SER A 166 21.47 -8.50 1.74
C SER A 166 22.01 -7.73 2.95
N PRO A 167 22.42 -6.46 2.75
CA PRO A 167 22.96 -5.63 3.82
C PRO A 167 21.85 -5.09 4.72
N PHE A 168 22.05 -5.25 6.03
CA PHE A 168 21.13 -4.81 7.07
C PHE A 168 21.88 -3.88 8.03
N VAL A 169 21.45 -2.63 8.06
CA VAL A 169 22.15 -1.56 8.79
C VAL A 169 21.37 -1.17 10.04
N ILE A 170 22.04 -1.20 11.18
CA ILE A 170 21.48 -0.92 12.50
C ILE A 170 21.72 0.53 12.90
N GLY A 171 20.66 1.22 13.33
CA GLY A 171 20.80 2.45 14.09
C GLY A 171 21.33 3.63 13.28
N LEU A 172 20.95 3.70 12.01
CA LEU A 172 21.07 4.92 11.22
C LEU A 172 20.13 5.96 11.84
N GLY A 173 20.70 7.00 12.44
CA GLY A 173 19.93 8.18 12.84
C GLY A 173 19.47 8.98 11.62
N MET A 174 19.09 10.25 11.85
CA MET A 174 18.53 11.14 10.81
C MET A 174 19.50 11.58 9.70
N ASP A 175 20.75 11.09 9.69
CA ASP A 175 21.74 11.47 8.69
C ASP A 175 21.74 10.47 7.53
N MET A 176 20.98 10.81 6.50
CA MET A 176 20.81 9.98 5.29
C MET A 176 22.04 9.99 4.37
N SER A 177 23.07 10.81 4.64
CA SER A 177 24.28 10.91 3.80
C SER A 177 25.11 9.62 3.79
N TYR A 178 24.98 8.79 4.83
CA TYR A 178 25.69 7.51 4.94
C TYR A 178 25.06 6.38 4.11
N LEU A 179 23.81 6.53 3.67
CA LEU A 179 23.04 5.48 3.00
C LEU A 179 23.61 5.12 1.61
N SER A 180 24.11 6.13 0.90
CA SER A 180 24.72 5.97 -0.44
C SER A 180 25.94 5.03 -0.44
N HIS A 181 26.60 4.86 0.70
CA HIS A 181 27.75 3.96 0.84
C HIS A 181 27.33 2.49 0.87
N PHE A 182 26.05 2.20 1.10
CA PHE A 182 25.52 0.84 1.16
C PHE A 182 24.81 0.40 -0.12
N ASP A 183 24.47 1.33 -1.02
CA ASP A 183 23.78 1.05 -2.29
C ASP A 183 24.53 0.03 -3.15
N CYS A 184 25.86 0.08 -3.11
CA CYS A 184 26.71 -0.84 -3.85
C CYS A 184 26.72 -2.27 -3.28
N TYR A 185 26.31 -2.50 -2.03
CA TYR A 185 26.22 -3.85 -1.46
C TYR A 185 24.96 -4.59 -1.92
N GLY A 186 23.91 -3.83 -2.27
CA GLY A 186 22.59 -4.32 -2.63
C GLY A 186 21.50 -3.43 -2.03
N ASN A 187 20.24 -3.81 -2.18
CA ASN A 187 19.12 -3.08 -1.60
C ASN A 187 19.19 -3.15 -0.05
N TYR A 188 19.78 -2.14 0.58
CA TYR A 188 19.92 -2.10 2.02
C TYR A 188 18.57 -1.97 2.70
N LYS A 189 18.51 -2.49 3.92
CA LYS A 189 17.36 -2.36 4.80
C LYS A 189 17.83 -1.69 6.09
N SER A 190 17.26 -0.52 6.37
CA SER A 190 17.45 0.19 7.63
C SER A 190 16.28 -0.10 8.56
N ALA A 191 16.57 -0.21 9.85
CA ALA A 191 15.56 -0.24 10.89
C ALA A 191 15.84 0.86 11.90
N GLU A 192 14.84 1.71 12.13
CA GLU A 192 14.93 2.82 13.08
C GLU A 192 14.81 2.33 14.53
N ASP A 193 14.05 1.25 14.74
CA ASP A 193 13.84 0.63 16.05
C ASP A 193 13.99 -0.91 16.02
N PRO A 194 14.17 -1.56 17.18
CA PRO A 194 14.33 -3.01 17.28
C PRO A 194 13.17 -3.86 16.76
N GLN A 195 11.92 -3.36 16.77
CA GLN A 195 10.74 -4.09 16.29
C GLN A 195 10.69 -4.06 14.76
N ALA A 196 10.95 -2.89 14.17
CA ALA A 196 11.16 -2.75 12.73
C ALA A 196 12.28 -3.66 12.23
N PHE A 197 13.38 -3.78 12.98
CA PHE A 197 14.50 -4.67 12.63
C PHE A 197 14.06 -6.14 12.54
N GLU A 198 13.31 -6.61 13.52
CA GLU A 198 12.81 -7.99 13.55
C GLU A 198 11.85 -8.28 12.38
N ALA A 199 10.95 -7.35 12.07
CA ALA A 199 10.03 -7.49 10.94
C ALA A 199 10.79 -7.54 9.60
N VAL A 200 11.77 -6.67 9.39
CA VAL A 200 12.48 -6.59 8.11
C VAL A 200 13.46 -7.75 7.94
N LEU A 201 14.17 -8.18 8.99
CA LEU A 201 15.06 -9.35 8.90
C LEU A 201 14.26 -10.61 8.57
N LYS A 202 13.09 -10.81 9.20
CA LYS A 202 12.18 -11.92 8.87
C LYS A 202 11.78 -11.91 7.40
N ASN A 203 11.47 -10.75 6.84
CA ASN A 203 11.13 -10.63 5.41
C ASN A 203 12.32 -10.95 4.49
N VAL A 204 13.53 -10.51 4.83
CA VAL A 204 14.74 -10.79 4.06
C VAL A 204 15.06 -12.28 4.08
N VAL A 205 14.99 -12.91 5.26
CA VAL A 205 15.18 -14.35 5.41
C VAL A 205 14.14 -15.11 4.58
N ASN A 206 12.86 -14.74 4.66
CA ASN A 206 11.81 -15.35 3.81
C ASN A 206 12.08 -15.16 2.31
N LYS A 207 12.56 -13.98 1.89
CA LYS A 207 12.94 -13.71 0.49
C LYS A 207 14.18 -14.51 0.06
N ALA A 208 15.12 -14.74 0.96
CA ALA A 208 16.29 -15.59 0.74
C ALA A 208 15.86 -17.06 0.54
N LEU A 209 14.78 -17.48 1.20
CA LEU A 209 14.21 -18.82 1.07
C LEU A 209 13.33 -18.99 -0.18
N VAL A 210 12.68 -17.92 -0.65
CA VAL A 210 11.64 -18.01 -1.68
C VAL A 210 12.05 -17.19 -2.91
N ASN A 211 12.32 -17.85 -4.06
CA ASN A 211 12.57 -17.16 -5.34
C ASN A 211 11.26 -16.70 -6.02
N THR A 212 10.17 -16.66 -5.27
CA THR A 212 8.86 -16.23 -5.72
C THR A 212 8.67 -14.77 -5.36
N THR A 213 8.59 -13.93 -6.38
CA THR A 213 8.22 -12.52 -6.21
C THR A 213 6.93 -12.24 -6.95
N VAL A 214 6.18 -11.24 -6.50
CA VAL A 214 4.89 -10.86 -7.08
C VAL A 214 4.84 -9.36 -7.27
N GLN A 215 4.63 -8.91 -8.49
CA GLN A 215 4.33 -7.53 -8.82
C GLN A 215 2.83 -7.41 -9.11
N ILE A 216 2.16 -6.49 -8.43
CA ILE A 216 0.74 -6.20 -8.69
C ILE A 216 0.67 -4.92 -9.52
N ASN A 217 0.14 -5.03 -10.73
CA ASN A 217 0.03 -3.96 -11.70
C ASN A 217 -1.39 -3.39 -11.65
N LEU A 218 -1.49 -2.15 -11.19
CA LEU A 218 -2.72 -1.37 -11.21
C LEU A 218 -2.73 -0.52 -12.49
N ASN A 219 -3.56 -0.92 -13.46
CA ASN A 219 -3.44 -0.47 -14.83
C ASN A 219 -4.39 0.67 -15.19
N THR A 220 -3.83 1.65 -15.89
CA THR A 220 -4.57 2.72 -16.59
C THR A 220 -5.39 2.17 -17.76
N THR A 221 -6.22 3.01 -18.37
CA THR A 221 -6.96 2.71 -19.62
C THR A 221 -6.06 2.31 -20.79
N SER A 222 -4.78 2.73 -20.76
CA SER A 222 -3.78 2.36 -21.76
C SER A 222 -3.06 1.04 -21.48
N GLY A 223 -3.39 0.35 -20.38
CA GLY A 223 -2.74 -0.88 -19.94
C GLY A 223 -1.40 -0.66 -19.23
N LYS A 224 -1.01 0.59 -18.94
CA LYS A 224 0.24 0.90 -18.21
C LYS A 224 0.02 0.85 -16.69
N PRO A 225 0.97 0.28 -15.92
CA PRO A 225 0.83 0.11 -14.47
C PRO A 225 1.28 1.37 -13.72
N LEU A 226 0.47 2.43 -13.80
CA LEU A 226 0.80 3.75 -13.25
C LEU A 226 -0.10 4.16 -12.08
N GLU A 227 -1.13 3.37 -11.80
CA GLU A 227 -2.04 3.63 -10.68
C GLU A 227 -1.37 3.16 -9.38
N THR A 228 -1.58 3.91 -8.29
CA THR A 228 -0.90 3.73 -7.01
C THR A 228 -1.79 4.17 -5.85
N ASP A 229 -1.33 3.98 -4.61
CA ASP A 229 -1.93 4.51 -3.37
C ASP A 229 -3.31 3.92 -3.05
N VAL A 230 -3.64 2.79 -3.70
CA VAL A 230 -4.86 2.02 -3.46
C VAL A 230 -4.59 0.91 -2.44
N THR A 231 -5.49 0.76 -1.46
CA THR A 231 -5.44 -0.37 -0.53
C THR A 231 -5.80 -1.67 -1.23
N LEU A 232 -4.95 -2.68 -1.05
CA LEU A 232 -5.08 -4.03 -1.58
C LEU A 232 -5.31 -5.03 -0.44
N PHE A 233 -6.34 -5.85 -0.57
CA PHE A 233 -6.54 -7.03 0.26
C PHE A 233 -6.35 -8.29 -0.56
N LEU A 234 -5.53 -9.21 -0.05
CA LEU A 234 -5.34 -10.55 -0.62
C LEU A 234 -5.94 -11.59 0.32
N TYR A 235 -7.03 -12.20 -0.13
CA TYR A 235 -7.69 -13.31 0.56
C TYR A 235 -7.20 -14.64 -0.01
N GLU A 236 -7.24 -15.70 0.79
CA GLU A 236 -7.15 -17.05 0.27
C GLU A 236 -8.36 -17.34 -0.63
N SER A 237 -8.09 -17.79 -1.86
CA SER A 237 -9.05 -17.80 -2.95
C SER A 237 -10.31 -18.61 -2.61
N GLY A 238 -11.48 -18.04 -2.90
CA GLY A 238 -12.77 -18.64 -2.58
C GLY A 238 -13.17 -18.57 -1.10
N THR A 239 -12.37 -17.90 -0.26
CA THR A 239 -12.64 -17.78 1.19
C THR A 239 -12.67 -16.31 1.61
N LYS A 240 -13.00 -16.06 2.89
CA LYS A 240 -12.89 -14.74 3.53
C LYS A 240 -11.63 -14.61 4.41
N ASN A 241 -10.70 -15.55 4.29
CA ASN A 241 -9.48 -15.58 5.09
C ASN A 241 -8.47 -14.58 4.53
N LEU A 242 -8.35 -13.42 5.17
CA LEU A 242 -7.42 -12.36 4.76
C LEU A 242 -5.98 -12.79 5.09
N LYS A 243 -5.10 -12.79 4.08
CA LYS A 243 -3.68 -13.15 4.25
C LYS A 243 -2.80 -11.91 4.31
N TYR A 244 -3.06 -10.94 3.44
CA TYR A 244 -2.24 -9.74 3.34
C TYR A 244 -3.09 -8.48 3.10
N SER A 245 -2.59 -7.38 3.66
CA SER A 245 -3.10 -6.03 3.47
C SER A 245 -1.95 -5.12 3.10
N TYR A 246 -2.04 -4.46 1.95
CA TYR A 246 -1.02 -3.54 1.46
C TYR A 246 -1.66 -2.23 1.02
N VAL A 247 -0.89 -1.15 1.02
CA VAL A 247 -1.18 0.02 0.19
C VAL A 247 -0.23 -0.06 -0.99
N HIS A 248 -0.80 -0.07 -2.20
CA HIS A 248 0.00 -0.17 -3.42
C HIS A 248 0.89 1.07 -3.59
N THR A 249 2.12 0.87 -4.04
CA THR A 249 3.05 1.96 -4.33
C THR A 249 3.96 1.63 -5.52
N LEU A 250 4.54 2.68 -6.12
CA LEU A 250 5.61 2.56 -7.11
C LEU A 250 6.97 2.76 -6.44
N ASN A 251 7.98 2.01 -6.86
CA ASN A 251 9.35 2.15 -6.38
C ASN A 251 10.02 3.43 -6.94
N GLU A 252 11.28 3.67 -6.55
CA GLU A 252 12.06 4.85 -6.97
C GLU A 252 12.21 4.99 -8.50
N ALA A 253 12.16 3.88 -9.23
CA ALA A 253 12.17 3.85 -10.69
C ALA A 253 10.78 4.05 -11.33
N LYS A 254 9.76 4.37 -10.53
CA LYS A 254 8.34 4.49 -10.93
C LYS A 254 7.75 3.21 -11.52
N LEU A 255 8.24 2.06 -11.07
CA LEU A 255 7.70 0.76 -11.41
C LEU A 255 6.91 0.20 -10.22
N PRO A 256 5.88 -0.63 -10.44
CA PRO A 256 5.15 -1.25 -9.33
C PRO A 256 6.09 -2.05 -8.42
N ASP A 257 5.90 -1.91 -7.10
CA ASP A 257 6.74 -2.58 -6.13
C ASP A 257 6.58 -4.11 -6.16
N THR A 258 7.61 -4.81 -5.69
CA THR A 258 7.71 -6.27 -5.67
C THR A 258 7.44 -6.83 -4.28
N LEU A 259 6.40 -7.65 -4.17
CA LEU A 259 5.92 -8.30 -2.96
C LEU A 259 6.41 -9.76 -2.88
N VAL A 260 6.35 -10.33 -1.69
CA VAL A 260 6.58 -11.76 -1.43
C VAL A 260 5.29 -12.35 -0.88
N LEU A 261 4.70 -13.29 -1.61
CA LEU A 261 3.50 -14.03 -1.22
C LEU A 261 3.81 -15.52 -1.09
N ASP A 262 3.07 -16.24 -0.25
CA ASP A 262 3.18 -17.71 -0.17
C ASP A 262 2.64 -18.34 -1.47
N PRO A 263 3.48 -19.04 -2.26
CA PRO A 263 3.05 -19.67 -3.51
C PRO A 263 2.20 -20.94 -3.33
N SER A 264 2.06 -21.44 -2.11
CA SER A 264 1.21 -22.59 -1.79
C SER A 264 -0.28 -22.23 -1.79
N ILE A 265 -0.60 -20.93 -1.74
CA ILE A 265 -1.95 -20.42 -1.56
C ILE A 265 -2.39 -19.70 -2.84
N PRO A 266 -3.56 -20.03 -3.42
CA PRO A 266 -4.17 -19.19 -4.44
C PRO A 266 -4.85 -17.98 -3.78
N TYR A 267 -4.86 -16.81 -4.45
CA TYR A 267 -5.38 -15.56 -3.88
C TYR A 267 -6.54 -14.95 -4.66
N ASP A 268 -7.45 -14.29 -3.94
CA ASP A 268 -8.37 -13.30 -4.49
C ASP A 268 -7.91 -11.90 -4.07
N LEU A 269 -7.61 -11.05 -5.04
CA LEU A 269 -7.18 -9.67 -4.86
C LEU A 269 -8.39 -8.74 -4.93
N VAL A 270 -8.52 -7.87 -3.93
CA VAL A 270 -9.51 -6.78 -3.89
C VAL A 270 -8.77 -5.46 -3.76
N ALA A 271 -8.85 -4.62 -4.80
CA ALA A 271 -8.38 -3.24 -4.78
C ALA A 271 -9.53 -2.30 -4.39
N LYS A 272 -9.32 -1.50 -3.34
CA LYS A 272 -10.32 -0.60 -2.76
C LYS A 272 -10.43 0.74 -3.50
N THR A 273 -10.60 0.67 -4.82
CA THR A 273 -11.00 1.79 -5.67
C THR A 273 -12.52 2.04 -5.57
N LEU A 274 -13.02 3.10 -6.21
CA LEU A 274 -14.45 3.40 -6.31
C LEU A 274 -14.95 3.36 -7.77
N PRO A 275 -15.72 2.35 -8.20
CA PRO A 275 -16.03 1.09 -7.53
C PRO A 275 -14.82 0.16 -7.34
N GLU A 276 -14.96 -0.79 -6.40
CA GLU A 276 -13.93 -1.77 -6.09
C GLU A 276 -13.62 -2.67 -7.29
N GLN A 277 -12.34 -2.98 -7.49
CA GLN A 277 -11.88 -3.90 -8.53
C GLN A 277 -11.39 -5.20 -7.90
N VAL A 278 -11.77 -6.32 -8.50
CA VAL A 278 -11.51 -7.65 -7.95
C VAL A 278 -10.91 -8.56 -9.02
N LYS A 279 -9.91 -9.35 -8.64
CA LYS A 279 -9.37 -10.44 -9.44
C LYS A 279 -9.24 -11.70 -8.60
N THR A 280 -9.96 -12.75 -8.98
CA THR A 280 -10.02 -14.01 -8.25
C THR A 280 -9.11 -15.07 -8.86
N GLY A 281 -8.76 -16.08 -8.06
CA GLY A 281 -8.07 -17.29 -8.52
C GLY A 281 -6.62 -17.05 -8.96
N ILE A 282 -5.94 -16.06 -8.39
CA ILE A 282 -4.54 -15.74 -8.69
C ILE A 282 -3.66 -16.88 -8.16
N LYS A 283 -2.97 -17.56 -9.07
CA LYS A 283 -1.99 -18.59 -8.75
C LYS A 283 -0.59 -18.01 -8.83
N ILE A 284 0.20 -18.26 -7.80
CA ILE A 284 1.59 -17.80 -7.75
C ILE A 284 2.50 -18.98 -8.08
N LEU A 285 3.26 -18.84 -9.15
CA LEU A 285 4.25 -19.83 -9.59
C LEU A 285 5.48 -19.72 -8.70
N ARG A 286 5.91 -20.87 -8.17
CA ARG A 286 7.12 -20.96 -7.34
C ARG A 286 8.36 -20.61 -8.15
N ASN A 287 9.31 -19.96 -7.49
CA ASN A 287 10.65 -19.69 -8.03
C ASN A 287 10.68 -18.83 -9.30
N THR A 288 9.66 -18.00 -9.50
CA THR A 288 9.58 -17.07 -10.62
C THR A 288 9.12 -15.68 -10.15
N HIS A 289 9.39 -14.66 -10.96
CA HIS A 289 8.70 -13.39 -10.85
C HIS A 289 7.29 -13.53 -11.44
N ASN A 290 6.28 -13.23 -10.63
CA ASN A 290 4.87 -13.29 -10.99
C ASN A 290 4.36 -11.87 -11.19
N THR A 291 3.52 -11.67 -12.19
CA THR A 291 2.87 -10.38 -12.44
C THR A 291 1.36 -10.55 -12.41
N VAL A 292 0.69 -9.71 -11.63
CA VAL A 292 -0.76 -9.71 -11.46
C VAL A 292 -1.33 -8.42 -12.04
N GLU A 293 -1.93 -8.52 -13.22
CA GLU A 293 -2.57 -7.38 -13.88
C GLU A 293 -4.00 -7.14 -13.35
N LEU A 294 -4.31 -5.93 -12.88
CA LEU A 294 -5.65 -5.50 -12.50
C LEU A 294 -5.97 -4.13 -13.13
N PRO A 295 -6.98 -4.03 -14.01
CA PRO A 295 -7.44 -2.75 -14.53
C PRO A 295 -8.04 -1.89 -13.42
N THR A 296 -7.45 -0.73 -13.16
CA THR A 296 -7.93 0.24 -12.18
C THR A 296 -7.77 1.67 -12.72
N PRO A 297 -8.27 1.98 -13.92
CA PRO A 297 -8.08 3.31 -14.48
C PRO A 297 -8.81 4.34 -13.63
N GLN A 298 -8.13 5.34 -13.09
CA GLN A 298 -8.76 6.33 -12.22
C GLN A 298 -8.79 7.74 -12.81
N GLY A 299 -9.78 8.50 -12.38
CA GLY A 299 -9.88 9.94 -12.56
C GLY A 299 -10.59 10.56 -11.36
N GLN A 300 -10.66 11.88 -11.33
CA GLN A 300 -11.17 12.62 -10.18
C GLN A 300 -12.50 13.29 -10.50
N ILE A 301 -13.42 13.31 -9.54
CA ILE A 301 -14.64 14.13 -9.56
C ILE A 301 -14.52 15.22 -8.51
N LYS A 302 -14.87 16.45 -8.91
CA LYS A 302 -15.06 17.58 -8.00
C LYS A 302 -16.36 18.29 -8.31
N VAL A 303 -17.14 18.60 -7.27
CA VAL A 303 -18.40 19.36 -7.42
C VAL A 303 -18.22 20.74 -6.81
N VAL A 304 -18.57 21.77 -7.58
CA VAL A 304 -18.39 23.17 -7.21
C VAL A 304 -19.65 23.98 -7.52
N PHE A 305 -19.79 25.13 -6.87
CA PHE A 305 -20.72 26.14 -7.33
C PHE A 305 -20.13 26.93 -8.49
N ASN A 306 -20.96 27.39 -9.41
CA ASN A 306 -20.57 28.28 -10.50
C ASN A 306 -20.10 29.65 -10.04
N GLN A 307 -20.41 30.01 -8.79
CA GLN A 307 -20.05 31.25 -8.13
C GLN A 307 -19.64 30.95 -6.69
N PRO A 308 -18.75 31.74 -6.07
CA PRO A 308 -18.45 31.62 -4.65
C PRO A 308 -19.75 31.66 -3.83
N SER A 309 -19.89 30.72 -2.90
CA SER A 309 -21.03 30.65 -2.01
C SER A 309 -20.59 30.23 -0.63
N ARG A 310 -21.22 30.79 0.40
CA ARG A 310 -20.99 30.46 1.82
C ARG A 310 -21.76 29.20 2.28
N TYR A 311 -22.39 28.49 1.34
CA TYR A 311 -23.29 27.36 1.58
C TYR A 311 -22.68 26.04 1.04
N ASP A 312 -21.37 25.85 1.20
CA ASP A 312 -20.55 24.77 0.63
C ASP A 312 -20.58 23.45 1.41
N TYR A 313 -21.63 23.21 2.20
CA TYR A 313 -21.74 22.03 3.07
C TYR A 313 -22.65 20.93 2.51
N VAL A 314 -22.99 20.98 1.22
CA VAL A 314 -23.97 20.06 0.62
C VAL A 314 -23.30 18.74 0.20
N ASP A 315 -23.78 17.62 0.73
CA ASP A 315 -23.30 16.30 0.34
C ASP A 315 -23.79 15.93 -1.07
N VAL A 316 -22.92 15.23 -1.81
CA VAL A 316 -23.20 14.74 -3.16
C VAL A 316 -23.17 13.23 -3.14
N ARG A 317 -24.31 12.63 -3.45
CA ARG A 317 -24.43 11.20 -3.64
C ARG A 317 -24.01 10.85 -5.07
N VAL A 318 -23.03 9.96 -5.20
CA VAL A 318 -22.48 9.51 -6.49
C VAL A 318 -22.93 8.08 -6.75
N MET A 319 -23.39 7.82 -7.97
CA MET A 319 -23.86 6.52 -8.45
C MET A 319 -23.25 6.24 -9.81
N GLU A 320 -22.97 4.97 -10.12
CA GLU A 320 -22.66 4.60 -11.51
C GLU A 320 -23.90 4.79 -12.37
N LYS A 321 -23.72 5.25 -13.62
CA LYS A 321 -24.85 5.56 -14.53
C LYS A 321 -25.80 4.37 -14.67
N GLY A 322 -27.09 4.60 -14.41
CA GLY A 322 -28.13 3.58 -14.52
C GLY A 322 -28.20 2.62 -13.34
N LYS A 323 -27.35 2.78 -12.31
CA LYS A 323 -27.46 2.05 -11.03
C LYS A 323 -28.11 2.94 -9.98
N THR A 324 -28.88 2.32 -9.09
CA THR A 324 -29.55 3.01 -7.98
C THR A 324 -28.76 2.97 -6.68
N ASN A 325 -27.70 2.16 -6.61
CA ASN A 325 -26.92 2.01 -5.39
C ASN A 325 -25.99 3.20 -5.22
N THR A 326 -25.97 3.77 -4.01
CA THR A 326 -25.00 4.79 -3.63
C THR A 326 -23.61 4.18 -3.68
N LEU A 327 -22.76 4.68 -4.56
CA LEU A 327 -21.35 4.31 -4.60
C LEU A 327 -20.56 5.07 -3.55
N ASN A 328 -20.81 6.38 -3.45
CA ASN A 328 -20.14 7.25 -2.48
C ASN A 328 -21.04 8.43 -2.08
N VAL A 329 -20.80 8.99 -0.90
CA VAL A 329 -21.34 10.29 -0.48
C VAL A 329 -20.16 11.24 -0.30
N GLN A 330 -19.90 12.03 -1.34
CA GLN A 330 -18.77 12.95 -1.42
C GLN A 330 -19.14 14.31 -0.83
N LYS A 331 -18.20 14.90 -0.08
CA LYS A 331 -18.34 16.28 0.40
C LYS A 331 -18.21 17.28 -0.75
N PHE A 332 -19.02 18.34 -0.72
CA PHE A 332 -18.90 19.43 -1.68
C PHE A 332 -17.47 19.98 -1.71
N ASN A 333 -17.00 20.43 -2.88
CA ASN A 333 -15.66 21.00 -3.09
C ASN A 333 -14.48 20.05 -2.78
N ALA A 334 -14.72 18.85 -2.23
CA ALA A 334 -13.70 17.82 -2.10
C ALA A 334 -13.42 17.18 -3.47
N THR A 335 -12.16 16.79 -3.67
CA THR A 335 -11.76 15.98 -4.81
C THR A 335 -11.75 14.52 -4.37
N GLN A 336 -12.34 13.63 -5.17
CA GLN A 336 -12.38 12.20 -4.89
C GLN A 336 -12.08 11.41 -6.16
N GLU A 337 -11.33 10.32 -6.01
CA GLU A 337 -10.99 9.39 -7.09
C GLU A 337 -12.07 8.35 -7.34
N TYR A 338 -12.30 8.08 -8.63
CA TYR A 338 -13.23 7.08 -9.13
C TYR A 338 -12.63 6.37 -10.34
N ILE A 339 -13.06 5.14 -10.60
CA ILE A 339 -12.72 4.42 -11.83
C ILE A 339 -13.29 5.18 -13.03
N VAL A 340 -12.56 5.20 -14.14
CA VAL A 340 -13.00 5.80 -15.42
C VAL A 340 -14.33 5.19 -15.84
N GLY A 341 -15.33 6.05 -16.08
CA GLY A 341 -16.71 5.64 -16.33
C GLY A 341 -17.69 6.81 -16.36
N GLU A 342 -18.98 6.52 -16.48
CA GLU A 342 -20.05 7.51 -16.40
C GLU A 342 -20.81 7.38 -15.09
N TYR A 343 -21.09 8.51 -14.45
CA TYR A 343 -21.69 8.60 -13.13
C TYR A 343 -22.86 9.58 -13.11
N GLU A 344 -23.82 9.29 -12.24
CA GLU A 344 -24.94 10.16 -11.89
C GLU A 344 -24.73 10.70 -10.48
N LEU A 345 -24.85 12.03 -10.37
CA LEU A 345 -24.69 12.78 -9.14
C LEU A 345 -26.05 13.29 -8.70
N GLU A 346 -26.45 12.93 -7.48
CA GLU A 346 -27.57 13.53 -6.77
C GLU A 346 -27.01 14.49 -5.72
N VAL A 347 -27.21 15.78 -5.95
CA VAL A 347 -26.70 16.84 -5.09
C VAL A 347 -27.83 17.20 -4.14
N LEU A 348 -27.58 17.07 -2.85
CA LEU A 348 -28.59 17.18 -1.78
C LEU A 348 -28.95 18.64 -1.45
N THR A 349 -29.06 19.47 -2.47
CA THR A 349 -29.65 20.81 -2.38
C THR A 349 -31.16 20.74 -2.23
N LEU A 350 -31.78 21.90 -1.97
CA LEU A 350 -33.23 22.05 -1.96
C LEU A 350 -33.66 22.97 -3.12
N PRO A 351 -34.50 22.53 -4.06
CA PRO A 351 -34.76 21.12 -4.40
C PRO A 351 -33.47 20.39 -4.85
N ARG A 352 -33.55 19.04 -4.88
CA ARG A 352 -32.42 18.20 -5.29
C ARG A 352 -32.05 18.47 -6.74
N ARG A 353 -30.75 18.42 -7.05
CA ARG A 353 -30.25 18.58 -8.41
C ARG A 353 -29.52 17.33 -8.85
N TYR A 354 -29.75 16.93 -10.09
CA TYR A 354 -29.14 15.75 -10.69
C TYR A 354 -28.24 16.16 -11.85
N LYS A 355 -27.06 15.56 -11.92
CA LYS A 355 -26.08 15.79 -13.00
C LYS A 355 -25.45 14.47 -13.42
N THR A 356 -25.10 14.37 -14.69
CA THR A 356 -24.28 13.25 -15.20
C THR A 356 -22.88 13.75 -15.46
N ILE A 357 -21.88 12.93 -15.17
CA ILE A 357 -20.47 13.24 -15.42
C ILE A 357 -19.76 12.01 -16.00
N LYS A 358 -18.85 12.26 -16.94
CA LYS A 358 -17.92 11.25 -17.45
C LYS A 358 -16.55 11.48 -16.82
N VAL A 359 -16.02 10.47 -16.15
CA VAL A 359 -14.68 10.48 -15.56
C VAL A 359 -13.69 10.00 -16.60
N SER A 360 -12.66 10.81 -16.86
CA SER A 360 -11.56 10.48 -17.77
C SER A 360 -10.27 10.17 -17.03
N GLN A 361 -9.41 9.34 -17.63
CA GLN A 361 -8.14 8.89 -17.07
C GLN A 361 -7.27 10.06 -16.59
N SER A 362 -6.83 9.99 -15.34
CA SER A 362 -5.91 10.94 -14.69
C SER A 362 -6.36 12.41 -14.76
N ALA A 363 -7.64 12.65 -15.03
CA ALA A 363 -8.19 13.99 -15.22
C ALA A 363 -9.07 14.39 -14.03
N LEU A 364 -9.06 15.68 -13.71
CA LEU A 364 -10.03 16.30 -12.80
C LEU A 364 -11.28 16.70 -13.58
N ASN A 365 -12.38 16.00 -13.32
CA ASN A 365 -13.67 16.22 -13.97
C ASN A 365 -14.56 17.01 -13.00
N THR A 366 -14.94 18.24 -13.39
CA THR A 366 -15.68 19.15 -12.51
C THR A 366 -17.14 19.25 -12.91
N VAL A 367 -18.05 19.13 -11.94
CA VAL A 367 -19.46 19.49 -12.11
C VAL A 367 -19.73 20.82 -11.43
N SER A 368 -20.34 21.75 -12.16
CA SER A 368 -20.78 23.03 -11.63
C SER A 368 -22.29 23.07 -11.42
N ILE A 369 -22.70 23.65 -10.30
CA ILE A 369 -24.10 23.83 -9.90
C ILE A 369 -24.31 25.29 -9.54
N ASP A 370 -25.53 25.78 -9.66
CA ASP A 370 -25.84 27.15 -9.25
C ASP A 370 -25.70 27.32 -7.74
N ALA A 371 -25.06 28.42 -7.33
CA ALA A 371 -25.06 28.82 -5.93
C ALA A 371 -26.51 29.08 -5.47
N PRO A 372 -26.91 28.61 -4.28
CA PRO A 372 -28.28 28.80 -3.80
C PRO A 372 -28.55 30.25 -3.39
N GLY A 373 -29.83 30.60 -3.28
CA GLY A 373 -30.32 31.81 -2.64
C GLY A 373 -31.04 31.50 -1.33
N VAL A 374 -31.49 32.55 -0.64
CA VAL A 374 -32.23 32.45 0.63
C VAL A 374 -33.66 32.91 0.42
N ALA A 375 -34.64 32.08 0.80
CA ALA A 375 -36.05 32.44 0.84
C ALA A 375 -36.52 32.58 2.28
N ASN A 376 -36.88 33.80 2.67
CA ASN A 376 -37.42 34.13 3.98
C ASN A 376 -38.92 34.33 3.88
N PHE A 377 -39.69 33.50 4.57
CA PHE A 377 -41.14 33.61 4.67
C PHE A 377 -41.50 34.27 5.99
N SER A 378 -42.32 35.31 5.94
CA SER A 378 -42.82 36.03 7.10
C SER A 378 -44.34 36.06 7.06
N ALA A 379 -45.00 35.60 8.11
CA ALA A 379 -46.45 35.55 8.21
C ALA A 379 -46.93 36.35 9.42
N TYR A 380 -48.07 37.03 9.28
CA TYR A 380 -48.69 37.75 10.40
C TYR A 380 -49.41 36.82 11.39
N LYS A 381 -49.80 35.63 10.93
CA LYS A 381 -50.40 34.55 11.72
C LYS A 381 -49.76 33.23 11.33
N ILE A 382 -49.88 32.22 12.19
CA ILE A 382 -49.42 30.86 11.89
C ILE A 382 -50.15 30.34 10.65
N VAL A 383 -49.39 29.82 9.70
CA VAL A 383 -49.90 29.25 8.44
C VAL A 383 -49.51 27.78 8.32
N THR A 384 -50.36 27.03 7.63
CA THR A 384 -49.99 25.77 6.97
C THR A 384 -49.63 26.12 5.53
N ALA A 385 -48.42 25.79 5.09
CA ALA A 385 -47.96 26.14 3.74
C ALA A 385 -46.99 25.13 3.17
N GLN A 386 -47.02 24.99 1.84
CA GLN A 386 -46.08 24.19 1.06
C GLN A 386 -45.46 25.03 -0.06
N VAL A 387 -44.20 24.76 -0.36
CA VAL A 387 -43.45 25.41 -1.44
C VAL A 387 -43.25 24.43 -2.58
N PHE A 388 -43.50 24.89 -3.80
CA PHE A 388 -43.35 24.13 -5.02
C PHE A 388 -42.39 24.85 -5.99
N GLU A 389 -41.52 24.10 -6.66
CA GLU A 389 -40.76 24.59 -7.81
C GLU A 389 -41.64 24.49 -9.06
N VAL A 390 -41.68 25.56 -9.85
CA VAL A 390 -42.45 25.63 -11.10
C VAL A 390 -41.54 25.25 -12.26
N LYS A 391 -41.81 24.10 -12.88
CA LYS A 391 -41.07 23.59 -14.05
C LYS A 391 -41.52 24.26 -15.34
N GLU A 392 -40.75 24.08 -16.42
CA GLU A 392 -41.00 24.71 -17.72
C GLU A 392 -42.36 24.32 -18.34
N ASN A 393 -42.87 23.13 -18.03
CA ASN A 393 -44.17 22.60 -18.45
C ASN A 393 -45.34 23.02 -17.53
N ASN A 394 -45.14 23.99 -16.62
CA ASN A 394 -46.09 24.36 -15.55
C ASN A 394 -46.43 23.23 -14.57
N GLU A 395 -45.57 22.21 -14.47
CA GLU A 395 -45.66 21.22 -13.40
C GLU A 395 -45.11 21.79 -12.08
N PHE A 396 -45.74 21.43 -10.98
CA PHE A 396 -45.37 21.87 -9.63
C PHE A 396 -44.72 20.70 -8.88
N GLU A 397 -43.41 20.76 -8.70
CA GLU A 397 -42.68 19.78 -7.91
C GLU A 397 -42.62 20.24 -6.45
N TRP A 398 -43.03 19.39 -5.51
CA TRP A 398 -42.95 19.70 -4.08
C TRP A 398 -41.48 19.89 -3.65
N VAL A 399 -41.22 20.92 -2.84
CA VAL A 399 -39.88 21.27 -2.35
C VAL A 399 -39.79 21.08 -0.84
N CYS A 400 -40.63 21.79 -0.09
CA CYS A 400 -40.66 21.71 1.37
C CYS A 400 -41.98 22.24 1.94
N ASP A 401 -42.25 21.89 3.20
CA ASP A 401 -43.33 22.46 3.99
C ASP A 401 -42.78 23.52 4.95
N LEU A 402 -43.56 24.59 5.17
CA LEU A 402 -43.24 25.56 6.23
C LEU A 402 -43.55 24.95 7.60
N LEU A 403 -42.73 25.28 8.59
CA LEU A 403 -42.97 24.89 9.98
C LEU A 403 -44.20 25.63 10.53
N GLU A 404 -45.15 24.86 11.06
CA GLU A 404 -46.47 25.37 11.48
C GLU A 404 -46.54 25.91 12.92
N ASN A 405 -45.39 26.19 13.54
CA ASN A 405 -45.27 26.69 14.92
C ASN A 405 -44.50 28.01 15.01
N THR A 406 -44.25 28.64 13.86
CA THR A 406 -43.48 29.88 13.76
C THR A 406 -44.14 30.83 12.76
N LEU A 407 -43.90 32.12 12.95
CA LEU A 407 -44.28 33.18 12.01
C LEU A 407 -43.20 33.44 10.94
N SER A 408 -42.02 32.85 11.12
CA SER A 408 -40.88 33.02 10.22
C SER A 408 -40.28 31.67 9.84
N ASN A 409 -40.04 31.47 8.55
CA ASN A 409 -39.33 30.31 8.01
C ASN A 409 -38.24 30.77 7.06
N THR A 410 -37.07 30.14 7.12
CA THR A 410 -35.96 30.43 6.20
C THR A 410 -35.50 29.15 5.52
N PHE A 411 -35.44 29.16 4.20
CA PHE A 411 -34.93 28.05 3.40
C PHE A 411 -33.82 28.51 2.46
N ILE A 412 -32.83 27.64 2.27
CA ILE A 412 -31.77 27.83 1.27
C ILE A 412 -32.21 27.06 0.05
N LEU A 413 -32.59 27.78 -1.00
CA LEU A 413 -33.19 27.21 -2.20
C LEU A 413 -32.28 27.40 -3.40
N GLN A 414 -32.26 26.42 -4.30
CA GLN A 414 -31.62 26.56 -5.61
C GLN A 414 -32.33 27.63 -6.43
N PRO A 415 -31.65 28.34 -7.33
CA PRO A 415 -32.29 29.32 -8.19
C PRO A 415 -33.40 28.68 -9.02
N GLY A 416 -34.49 29.42 -9.21
CA GLY A 416 -35.69 28.91 -9.86
C GLY A 416 -36.93 29.77 -9.62
N LYS A 417 -38.02 29.38 -10.28
CA LYS A 417 -39.35 29.95 -10.07
C LYS A 417 -40.11 29.07 -9.09
N TYR A 418 -40.79 29.69 -8.13
CA TYR A 418 -41.45 28.98 -7.05
C TYR A 418 -42.85 29.53 -6.80
N LYS A 419 -43.71 28.67 -6.26
CA LYS A 419 -45.05 29.01 -5.76
C LYS A 419 -45.18 28.50 -4.34
N VAL A 420 -45.62 29.36 -3.42
CA VAL A 420 -46.08 28.94 -2.10
C VAL A 420 -47.60 28.91 -2.07
N VAL A 421 -48.17 27.81 -1.60
CA VAL A 421 -49.62 27.65 -1.38
C VAL A 421 -49.83 27.53 0.12
N TYR A 422 -50.67 28.38 0.69
CA TYR A 422 -50.77 28.51 2.13
C TYR A 422 -52.16 28.93 2.60
N ARG A 423 -52.43 28.67 3.88
CA ARG A 423 -53.67 29.05 4.56
C ARG A 423 -53.38 29.30 6.03
N GLN A 424 -54.06 30.28 6.63
CA GLN A 424 -53.96 30.47 8.09
C GLN A 424 -54.49 29.22 8.80
N LYS A 425 -53.75 28.75 9.81
CA LYS A 425 -53.98 27.46 10.46
C LYS A 425 -55.30 27.40 11.25
N ASP A 426 -55.75 28.55 11.76
CA ASP A 426 -57.00 28.74 12.50
C ASP A 426 -58.25 28.65 11.61
N LEU A 427 -58.15 29.04 10.34
CA LEU A 427 -59.25 28.96 9.38
C LEU A 427 -59.62 27.49 9.10
N LYS A 428 -60.89 27.21 8.77
CA LYS A 428 -61.43 25.83 8.60
C LYS A 428 -62.04 25.53 7.22
N SER A 429 -61.90 26.44 6.25
CA SER A 429 -62.31 26.21 4.86
C SER A 429 -61.10 26.24 3.92
N THR A 430 -61.11 25.35 2.92
CA THR A 430 -60.12 25.32 1.82
C THR A 430 -60.19 26.57 0.95
N SER A 431 -61.34 27.25 0.90
CA SER A 431 -61.51 28.49 0.13
C SER A 431 -60.65 29.66 0.62
N TYR A 432 -60.12 29.58 1.85
CA TYR A 432 -59.18 30.57 2.39
C TYR A 432 -57.72 30.36 1.96
N THR A 433 -57.47 29.38 1.09
CA THR A 433 -56.14 29.14 0.51
C THR A 433 -55.71 30.34 -0.32
N LYS A 434 -54.49 30.78 -0.08
CA LYS A 434 -53.79 31.81 -0.86
C LYS A 434 -52.58 31.19 -1.53
N GLN A 435 -52.13 31.82 -2.60
CA GLN A 435 -50.93 31.43 -3.31
C GLN A 435 -50.10 32.65 -3.67
N LYS A 436 -48.78 32.47 -3.73
CA LYS A 436 -47.86 33.55 -4.11
C LYS A 436 -46.67 32.98 -4.89
N ASP A 437 -46.38 33.62 -6.02
CA ASP A 437 -45.23 33.28 -6.85
C ASP A 437 -44.02 34.13 -6.44
N PHE A 438 -42.83 33.54 -6.49
CA PHE A 438 -41.58 34.20 -6.19
C PHE A 438 -40.41 33.55 -6.94
N ASN A 439 -39.32 34.29 -7.10
CA ASN A 439 -38.11 33.79 -7.76
C ASN A 439 -36.96 33.80 -6.75
N VAL A 440 -36.16 32.74 -6.78
CA VAL A 440 -34.90 32.66 -6.05
C VAL A 440 -33.75 32.84 -7.03
N TYR A 441 -32.77 33.65 -6.65
CA TYR A 441 -31.57 33.92 -7.44
C TYR A 441 -30.33 33.57 -6.62
N SER A 442 -29.25 33.17 -7.29
CA SER A 442 -27.98 32.82 -6.64
C SER A 442 -27.48 33.92 -5.74
N ASN A 443 -27.07 33.54 -4.52
CA ASN A 443 -26.49 34.42 -3.51
C ASN A 443 -27.36 35.64 -3.13
N LYS A 444 -28.65 35.64 -3.45
CA LYS A 444 -29.60 36.69 -3.06
C LYS A 444 -30.60 36.19 -2.01
N THR A 445 -31.13 37.13 -1.24
CA THR A 445 -32.23 36.89 -0.30
C THR A 445 -33.52 37.44 -0.88
N VAL A 446 -34.59 36.65 -0.84
CA VAL A 446 -35.96 37.07 -1.17
C VAL A 446 -36.84 36.92 0.06
N THR A 447 -37.68 37.92 0.33
CA THR A 447 -38.64 37.91 1.44
C THR A 447 -40.06 37.79 0.90
N ILE A 448 -40.79 36.79 1.40
CA ILE A 448 -42.15 36.44 1.01
C ILE A 448 -43.07 36.66 2.20
N ASN A 449 -43.87 37.73 2.14
CA ASN A 449 -44.92 37.98 3.14
C ASN A 449 -46.18 37.14 2.83
N LEU A 450 -46.68 36.43 3.84
CA LEU A 450 -47.83 35.50 3.79
C LEU A 450 -49.04 36.03 4.56
#